data_AF-A0A382QJV6-F1
#
_entry.id   AF-A0A382QJV6-F1
#
_cell.length_a   1.000
_cell.length_b   1.000
_cell.length_c   1.000
_cell.angle_alpha   90.00
_cell.angle_beta   90.00
_cell.angle_gamma   90.00
#
_symmetry.space_group_name_H-M   'P 1'
#
loop_
_entity.id
_entity.type
_entity.pdbx_description
1 polymer ?
#
loop_
_entity_poly.entity_id
_entity_poly.type
_entity_poly.pdbx_seq_one_letter_code
_entity_poly.pdbx_strand_id
1 'polypeptide(L)'
;MGGGDKCLQKLCGQTLLSRVINRAKDQVGPMILNANGDPTRFSSYGIPVVPDVVSGFAGPLAGVLTGLEWAAEHVPDCEYVATFATDAPFLPNDLVK
;
A
#
# COMPACT_ATOMS: atom_id res chain seq x y z
N MET A 1 16.69 -9.54 1.47
CA MET A 1 16.37 -10.33 0.25
C MET A 1 16.55 -9.40 -0.94
N GLY A 2 17.57 -9.63 -1.78
CA GLY A 2 18.02 -8.72 -2.86
C GLY A 2 17.07 -8.60 -4.06
N GLY A 3 15.78 -8.45 -3.79
CA GLY A 3 14.73 -8.27 -4.79
C GLY A 3 14.42 -6.80 -4.96
N GLY A 4 14.49 -6.31 -6.21
CA GLY A 4 13.93 -5.00 -6.56
C GLY A 4 12.43 -4.94 -6.26
N ASP A 5 11.80 -3.83 -6.64
CA ASP A 5 10.36 -3.66 -6.40
C ASP A 5 9.53 -4.70 -7.16
N LYS A 6 9.23 -5.83 -6.50
CA LYS A 6 8.37 -6.89 -7.03
C LYS A 6 7.03 -6.29 -7.46
N CYS A 7 6.51 -5.34 -6.69
CA CYS A 7 5.28 -4.63 -7.00
C CYS A 7 5.35 -3.78 -8.28
N LEU A 8 6.55 -3.36 -8.72
CA LEU A 8 6.76 -2.65 -10.00
C LEU A 8 6.97 -3.59 -11.20
N GLN A 9 7.09 -4.90 -10.99
CA GLN A 9 7.15 -5.87 -12.10
C GLN A 9 5.85 -5.85 -12.91
N LYS A 10 5.97 -6.02 -14.23
CA LYS A 10 4.84 -5.96 -15.16
C LYS A 10 4.26 -7.35 -15.41
N LEU A 11 2.93 -7.45 -15.30
CA LEU A 11 2.14 -8.59 -15.76
C LEU A 11 1.21 -8.10 -16.88
N CYS A 12 1.40 -8.62 -18.09
CA CYS A 12 0.67 -8.22 -19.30
C CYS A 12 0.69 -6.69 -19.50
N GLY A 13 1.87 -6.06 -19.43
CA GLY A 13 2.07 -4.63 -19.71
C GLY A 13 1.79 -3.67 -18.55
N GLN A 14 1.15 -4.12 -17.47
CA GLN A 14 0.79 -3.29 -16.31
C GLN A 14 1.52 -3.77 -15.05
N THR A 15 1.97 -2.86 -14.18
CA THR A 15 2.64 -3.24 -12.92
C THR A 15 1.67 -3.94 -11.97
N LEU A 16 2.19 -4.83 -11.11
CA LEU A 16 1.39 -5.46 -10.06
C LEU A 16 0.75 -4.40 -9.16
N LEU A 17 1.51 -3.36 -8.79
CA LEU A 17 1.05 -2.27 -7.95
C LEU A 17 -0.09 -1.46 -8.61
N SER A 18 0.02 -1.14 -9.90
CA SER A 18 -1.08 -0.48 -10.63
C SER A 18 -2.36 -1.31 -10.62
N ARG A 19 -2.26 -2.65 -10.69
CA ARG A 19 -3.42 -3.54 -10.63
C ARG A 19 -4.05 -3.53 -9.24
N VAL A 20 -3.23 -3.61 -8.19
CA VAL A 20 -3.71 -3.57 -6.80
C VAL A 20 -4.40 -2.25 -6.49
N ILE A 21 -3.75 -1.12 -6.79
CA ILE A 21 -4.31 0.23 -6.56
C ILE A 21 -5.64 0.39 -7.29
N ASN A 22 -5.72 0.00 -8.57
CA ASN A 22 -6.95 0.16 -9.34
C ASN A 22 -8.12 -0.68 -8.80
N ARG A 23 -7.85 -1.80 -8.15
CA ARG A 23 -8.88 -2.64 -7.53
C ARG A 23 -9.26 -2.12 -6.13
N ALA A 24 -8.30 -1.60 -5.37
CA ALA A 24 -8.51 -1.13 -4.01
C ALA A 24 -9.19 0.25 -3.94
N LYS A 25 -8.83 1.19 -4.84
CA LYS A 25 -9.21 2.62 -4.76
C LYS A 25 -10.72 2.88 -4.69
N ASP A 26 -11.54 2.01 -5.26
CA ASP A 26 -13.01 2.19 -5.30
C ASP A 26 -13.71 1.49 -4.11
N GLN A 27 -12.95 0.82 -3.24
CA GLN A 27 -13.44 0.11 -2.05
C GLN A 27 -13.13 0.85 -0.74
N VAL A 28 -12.22 1.83 -0.77
CA VAL A 28 -11.74 2.55 0.42
C VAL A 28 -11.73 4.05 0.17
N GLY A 29 -11.68 4.82 1.26
CA GLY A 29 -11.48 6.27 1.20
C GLY A 29 -10.00 6.64 0.95
N PRO A 30 -9.39 7.45 1.82
CA PRO A 30 -7.96 7.77 1.73
C PRO A 30 -7.08 6.52 1.72
N MET A 31 -6.00 6.56 0.94
CA MET A 31 -5.08 5.44 0.75
C MET A 31 -3.63 5.94 0.80
N ILE A 32 -2.75 5.11 1.34
CA ILE A 32 -1.30 5.31 1.36
C ILE A 32 -0.58 4.07 0.80
N LEU A 33 0.66 4.25 0.38
CA LEU A 33 1.57 3.17 0.06
C LEU A 33 2.63 3.04 1.15
N ASN A 34 2.57 1.96 1.93
CA ASN A 34 3.62 1.67 2.91
C ASN A 34 4.86 1.11 2.18
N ALA A 35 5.95 1.87 2.19
CA ALA A 35 7.22 1.47 1.58
C ALA A 35 8.41 2.19 2.21
N ASN A 36 9.48 1.43 2.47
CA ASN A 36 10.75 1.96 2.95
C ASN A 36 11.69 2.30 1.79
N GLY A 37 12.61 3.24 2.02
CA GLY A 37 13.59 3.70 1.03
C GLY A 37 13.12 4.95 0.28
N ASP A 38 13.58 5.11 -0.96
CA ASP A 38 13.29 6.30 -1.77
C ASP A 38 11.81 6.33 -2.23
N PRO A 39 10.99 7.32 -1.79
CA PRO A 39 9.58 7.40 -2.16
C PRO A 39 9.36 7.81 -3.62
N THR A 40 10.35 8.42 -4.28
CA THR A 40 10.20 8.93 -5.67
C THR A 40 9.94 7.81 -6.68
N ARG A 41 10.31 6.57 -6.34
CA ARG A 41 10.02 5.32 -7.08
C ARG A 41 8.53 5.10 -7.33
N PHE A 42 7.67 5.70 -6.50
CA PHE A 42 6.21 5.55 -6.58
C PHE A 42 5.48 6.85 -6.92
N SER A 43 6.21 7.91 -7.29
CA SER A 43 5.65 9.23 -7.60
C SER A 43 4.55 9.20 -8.67
N SER A 44 4.65 8.30 -9.65
CA SER A 44 3.67 8.16 -10.73
C SER A 44 2.29 7.64 -10.29
N TYR A 45 2.17 7.09 -9.08
CA TYR A 45 0.90 6.58 -8.57
C TYR A 45 0.03 7.65 -7.90
N GLY A 46 0.60 8.82 -7.57
CA GLY A 46 -0.17 9.92 -6.95
C GLY A 46 -0.71 9.61 -5.56
N ILE A 47 -0.14 8.60 -4.88
CA ILE A 47 -0.54 8.16 -3.53
C ILE A 47 0.61 8.50 -2.56
N PRO A 48 0.34 9.03 -1.35
CA PRO A 48 1.37 9.26 -0.34
C PRO A 48 2.14 7.98 -0.02
N VAL A 49 3.47 8.07 0.01
CA VAL A 49 4.35 6.96 0.40
C VAL A 49 4.78 7.17 1.84
N VAL A 50 4.49 6.21 2.71
CA VAL A 50 4.75 6.29 4.16
C VAL A 50 5.71 5.18 4.58
N PRO A 51 6.88 5.50 5.15
CA PRO A 51 7.82 4.50 5.64
C PRO A 51 7.31 3.85 6.93
N ASP A 52 7.89 2.72 7.31
CA ASP A 52 7.53 2.07 8.59
C ASP A 52 7.82 2.97 9.78
N VAL A 53 6.87 3.05 10.71
CA VAL A 53 7.02 3.77 11.99
C VAL A 53 7.94 3.02 12.97
N VAL A 54 8.11 1.71 12.77
CA VAL A 54 9.02 0.87 13.54
C VAL A 54 10.27 0.55 12.72
N SER A 55 11.43 0.81 13.30
CA SER A 55 12.72 0.52 12.66
C SER A 55 13.06 -0.98 12.65
N GLY A 56 14.06 -1.35 11.86
CA GLY A 56 14.63 -2.70 11.88
C GLY A 56 13.93 -3.73 10.99
N PHE A 57 13.12 -3.30 10.02
CA PHE A 57 12.41 -4.19 9.09
C PHE A 57 11.60 -5.27 9.82
N ALA A 58 10.78 -4.84 10.80
CA ALA A 58 10.06 -5.72 11.73
C ALA A 58 8.93 -6.57 11.08
N GLY A 59 8.91 -6.67 9.76
CA GLY A 59 7.98 -7.48 8.98
C GLY A 59 6.64 -6.80 8.71
N PRO A 60 5.66 -7.54 8.16
CA PRO A 60 4.41 -6.97 7.64
C PRO A 60 3.58 -6.22 8.67
N LEU A 61 3.64 -6.61 9.95
CA LEU A 61 2.89 -5.94 11.01
C LEU A 61 3.37 -4.51 11.28
N ALA A 62 4.63 -4.17 10.96
CA ALA A 62 5.11 -2.80 11.03
C ALA A 62 4.40 -1.89 10.01
N GLY A 63 4.15 -2.42 8.80
CA GLY A 63 3.38 -1.74 7.77
C GLY A 63 1.90 -1.58 8.15
N VAL A 64 1.30 -2.60 8.79
CA VAL A 64 -0.07 -2.51 9.32
C VAL A 64 -0.15 -1.42 10.40
N LEU A 65 0.78 -1.41 11.35
CA LEU A 65 0.84 -0.37 12.39
C LEU A 65 1.00 1.03 11.79
N THR A 66 1.87 1.17 10.79
CA THR A 66 2.06 2.43 10.05
C THR A 66 0.74 2.93 9.43
N GLY A 67 -0.05 2.02 8.83
CA GLY A 67 -1.37 2.36 8.31
C GLY A 67 -2.37 2.81 9.37
N LEU A 68 -2.36 2.15 10.54
CA LEU A 68 -3.22 2.50 11.67
C LEU A 68 -2.85 3.88 12.25
N GLU A 69 -1.56 4.15 12.47
CA GLU A 69 -1.10 5.45 12.98
C GLU A 69 -1.38 6.58 12.00
N TRP A 70 -1.14 6.35 10.70
CA TRP A 70 -1.46 7.34 9.67
C TRP A 70 -2.95 7.66 9.63
N ALA A 71 -3.82 6.64 9.70
CA ALA A 71 -5.27 6.84 9.71
C ALA A 71 -5.72 7.63 10.96
N ALA A 72 -5.18 7.29 12.14
CA ALA A 72 -5.49 8.00 13.38
C ALA A 72 -5.12 9.50 13.32
N GLU A 73 -4.03 9.85 12.64
CA GLU A 73 -3.57 11.23 12.50
C GLU A 73 -4.32 12.00 11.39
N HIS A 74 -4.60 11.37 10.25
CA HIS A 74 -5.07 12.06 9.03
C HIS A 74 -6.56 11.89 8.74
N VAL A 75 -7.20 10.87 9.33
CA VAL A 75 -8.60 10.50 9.08
C VAL A 75 -9.27 10.14 10.41
N PRO A 76 -9.52 11.11 11.30
CA PRO A 76 -9.91 10.86 12.69
C PRO A 76 -11.23 10.08 12.85
N ASP A 77 -12.12 10.14 11.85
CA ASP A 77 -13.39 9.41 11.83
C ASP A 77 -13.26 7.99 11.21
N CYS A 78 -12.05 7.53 10.90
CA CYS A 78 -11.80 6.23 10.31
C CYS A 78 -11.87 5.10 11.36
N GLU A 79 -12.91 4.28 11.31
CA GLU A 79 -13.09 3.15 12.23
C GLU A 79 -12.27 1.90 11.84
N TYR A 80 -11.97 1.73 10.55
CA TYR A 80 -11.35 0.51 10.02
C TYR A 80 -10.26 0.82 8.99
N VAL A 81 -9.15 0.08 9.07
CA VAL A 81 -8.07 0.11 8.07
C VAL A 81 -8.04 -1.21 7.32
N ALA A 82 -8.19 -1.15 6.00
CA ALA A 82 -7.96 -2.28 5.10
C ALA A 82 -6.51 -2.27 4.61
N THR A 83 -5.87 -3.45 4.57
CA THR A 83 -4.52 -3.61 4.03
C THR A 83 -4.52 -4.56 2.85
N PHE A 84 -3.75 -4.22 1.82
CA PHE A 84 -3.67 -4.97 0.57
C PHE A 84 -2.21 -5.26 0.23
N ALA A 85 -1.88 -6.51 -0.05
CA ALA A 85 -0.55 -6.87 -0.51
C ALA A 85 -0.28 -6.30 -1.91
N THR A 86 0.86 -5.65 -2.10
CA THR A 86 1.22 -4.95 -3.36
C THR A 86 1.55 -5.89 -4.52
N ASP A 87 1.62 -7.20 -4.26
CA ASP A 87 1.92 -8.26 -5.23
C ASP A 87 0.76 -9.26 -5.41
N ALA A 88 -0.45 -8.93 -4.94
CA ALA A 88 -1.67 -9.71 -5.11
C ALA A 88 -2.62 -9.04 -6.14
N PRO A 89 -2.29 -9.04 -7.45
CA PRO A 89 -2.98 -8.25 -8.47
C PRO A 89 -4.42 -8.68 -8.79
N PHE A 90 -4.88 -9.78 -8.20
CA PHE A 90 -6.17 -10.42 -8.47
C PHE A 90 -7.14 -10.32 -7.29
N LEU A 91 -6.91 -9.41 -6.32
CA LEU A 91 -7.88 -9.19 -5.25
C LEU A 91 -9.29 -8.88 -5.80
N PRO A 92 -10.37 -9.29 -5.13
CA PRO A 92 -11.73 -8.95 -5.55
C PRO A 92 -11.95 -7.42 -5.59
N ASN A 93 -12.93 -6.98 -6.38
CA ASN A 93 -13.33 -5.56 -6.44
C ASN A 93 -14.32 -5.17 -5.32
N ASP A 94 -14.61 -6.11 -4.43
CA ASP A 94 -15.61 -6.08 -3.36
C ASP A 94 -15.09 -6.76 -2.09
N LEU A 95 -13.78 -6.77 -1.88
CA LEU A 95 -13.16 -7.36 -0.69
C LEU A 95 -13.61 -6.66 0.60
N VAL A 96 -13.82 -5.34 0.56
CA VAL A 96 -14.20 -4.51 1.72
C VAL A 96 -15.35 -3.53 1.43
N LYS A 97 -16.16 -3.84 0.43
CA LYS A 97 -17.24 -2.96 -0.06
C LYS A 97 -18.55 -3.14 0.72
#